data_AF-A0A3A3HD25-F1
#
_entry.id   AF-A0A3A3HD25-F1
#
_cell.length_a   1.000
_cell.length_b   1.000
_cell.length_c   1.000
_cell.angle_alpha   90.00
_cell.angle_beta   90.00
_cell.angle_gamma   90.00
#
_symmetry.space_group_name_H-M   'P 1'
#
loop_
_entity.id
_entity.type
_entity.pdbx_description
1 polymer ?
#
loop_
_entity_poly.entity_id
_entity_poly.type
_entity_poly.pdbx_seq_one_letter_code
_entity_poly.pdbx_strand_id
1 'polypeptide(L)'
;MYVRFVTPLIHPASRVEAGFFQASWYLYRNGCPYWILDELEHQFDWFSLHLPVPKQIGRHFKRRNSIWGICWFDPDAAEAISRARYCAWLIEEGGLPVRSIRTAGERELLWKDSHQIVSKPTVDLPKAFQ
;
A
#
# COMPACT_ATOMS: atom_id res chain seq x y z
N MET A 1 -7.02 0.80 -14.64
CA MET A 1 -7.36 -0.01 -13.44
C MET A 1 -6.53 0.49 -12.28
N TYR A 2 -7.12 0.57 -11.09
CA TYR A 2 -6.37 0.92 -9.88
C TYR A 2 -5.38 -0.19 -9.54
N VAL A 3 -4.24 0.18 -8.95
CA VAL A 3 -3.17 -0.77 -8.61
C VAL A 3 -2.73 -0.60 -7.16
N ARG A 4 -2.48 -1.73 -6.50
CA ARG A 4 -1.92 -1.78 -5.15
C ARG A 4 -0.76 -2.76 -5.14
N PHE A 5 0.29 -2.41 -4.42
CA PHE A 5 1.46 -3.25 -4.21
C PHE A 5 1.40 -3.82 -2.80
N VAL A 6 1.45 -5.14 -2.68
CA VAL A 6 1.21 -5.88 -1.45
C VAL A 6 2.36 -6.83 -1.14
N THR A 7 2.51 -7.15 0.15
CA THR A 7 3.47 -8.13 0.69
C THR A 7 2.70 -9.31 1.30
N PRO A 8 3.34 -10.45 1.61
CA PRO A 8 2.68 -11.57 2.27
C PRO A 8 2.26 -11.27 3.72
N LEU A 9 2.67 -10.14 4.30
CA LEU A 9 2.29 -9.76 5.65
C LEU A 9 0.81 -9.35 5.70
N ILE A 10 0.10 -9.73 6.75
CA ILE A 10 -1.30 -9.34 6.95
C ILE A 10 -1.38 -8.11 7.85
N HIS A 11 -2.01 -7.05 7.34
CA HIS A 11 -2.21 -5.83 8.12
C HIS A 11 -3.24 -6.08 9.25
N PRO A 12 -2.91 -5.79 10.51
CA PRO A 12 -3.73 -6.19 11.66
C PRO A 12 -5.12 -5.54 11.68
N ALA A 13 -5.27 -4.34 11.12
CA ALA A 13 -6.55 -3.62 11.16
C ALA A 13 -7.47 -3.97 9.99
N SER A 14 -6.92 -4.03 8.76
CA SER A 14 -7.69 -4.33 7.54
C SER A 14 -7.80 -5.82 7.24
N ARG A 15 -7.02 -6.68 7.93
CA ARG A 15 -7.04 -8.15 7.83
C ARG A 15 -6.78 -8.71 6.43
N VAL A 16 -6.08 -7.95 5.59
CA VAL A 16 -5.66 -8.33 4.24
C VAL A 16 -4.18 -8.04 4.04
N GLU A 17 -3.64 -8.45 2.89
CA GLU A 17 -2.24 -8.24 2.52
C GLU A 17 -1.83 -6.76 2.65
N ALA A 18 -0.75 -6.55 3.38
CA ALA A 18 -0.24 -5.24 3.74
C ALA A 18 0.42 -4.57 2.54
N GLY A 19 0.20 -3.26 2.41
CA GLY A 19 0.91 -2.46 1.42
C GLY A 19 2.37 -2.24 1.82
N PHE A 20 3.25 -2.01 0.85
CA PHE A 20 4.68 -1.94 1.13
C PHE A 20 5.08 -0.79 2.09
N PHE A 21 4.33 0.31 2.14
CA PHE A 21 4.59 1.39 3.11
C PHE A 21 4.54 0.90 4.55
N GLN A 22 3.57 0.03 4.86
CA GLN A 22 3.48 -0.57 6.18
C GLN A 22 4.47 -1.73 6.33
N ALA A 23 4.77 -2.46 5.28
CA ALA A 23 5.60 -3.66 5.39
C ALA A 23 7.11 -3.36 5.45
N SER A 24 7.55 -2.16 5.05
CA SER A 24 8.95 -1.76 4.98
C SER A 24 9.69 -1.83 6.32
N TRP A 25 9.01 -1.72 7.47
CA TRP A 25 9.64 -1.91 8.79
C TRP A 25 10.30 -3.29 8.93
N TYR A 26 9.81 -4.30 8.20
CA TYR A 26 10.39 -5.64 8.18
C TYR A 26 11.84 -5.63 7.68
N LEU A 27 12.18 -4.77 6.73
CA LEU A 27 13.53 -4.68 6.19
C LEU A 27 14.53 -4.19 7.25
N TYR A 28 14.13 -3.19 8.03
CA TYR A 28 14.95 -2.65 9.11
C TYR A 28 15.25 -3.69 10.20
N ARG A 29 14.34 -4.66 10.43
CA ARG A 29 14.52 -5.69 11.46
C ARG A 29 15.33 -6.89 11.02
N ASN A 30 15.42 -7.16 9.72
CA ASN A 30 16.04 -8.39 9.19
C ASN A 30 17.43 -8.15 8.59
N GLY A 31 18.08 -7.04 8.93
CA GLY A 31 19.45 -6.77 8.49
C GLY A 31 19.55 -6.51 6.99
N CYS A 32 18.54 -5.87 6.39
CA CYS A 32 18.58 -5.44 4.99
C CYS A 32 19.82 -4.55 4.73
N PRO A 33 20.52 -4.72 3.59
CA PRO A 33 21.67 -3.89 3.24
C PRO A 33 21.36 -2.38 3.33
N TYR A 34 22.30 -1.62 3.91
CA TYR A 34 22.11 -0.18 4.15
C TYR A 34 21.74 0.60 2.88
N TRP A 35 22.35 0.29 1.73
CA TRP A 35 22.06 0.98 0.47
C TRP A 35 20.60 0.79 -0.01
N ILE A 36 19.95 -0.33 0.32
CA ILE A 36 18.53 -0.54 0.00
C ILE A 36 17.66 0.35 0.89
N LEU A 37 18.01 0.43 2.18
CA LEU A 37 17.28 1.25 3.15
C LEU A 37 17.39 2.74 2.80
N ASP A 38 18.59 3.20 2.47
CA ASP A 38 18.90 4.57 2.05
C ASP A 38 18.13 4.95 0.77
N GLU A 39 18.15 4.08 -0.24
CA GLU A 39 17.41 4.32 -1.47
C GLU A 39 15.88 4.29 -1.26
N LEU A 40 15.39 3.40 -0.39
CA LEU A 40 13.97 3.34 -0.06
C LEU A 40 13.51 4.61 0.69
N GLU A 41 14.37 5.16 1.55
CA GLU A 41 14.13 6.43 2.26
C GLU A 41 13.98 7.59 1.27
N HIS A 42 14.86 7.70 0.26
CA HIS A 42 14.71 8.70 -0.81
C HIS A 42 13.37 8.61 -1.55
N GLN A 43 12.88 7.38 -1.80
CA GLN A 43 11.57 7.21 -2.43
C GLN A 43 10.43 7.60 -1.47
N PHE A 44 10.54 7.29 -0.18
CA PHE A 44 9.54 7.65 0.82
C PHE A 44 9.49 9.16 1.09
N ASP A 45 10.61 9.86 1.03
CA ASP A 45 10.66 11.32 1.07
C ASP A 45 9.90 11.92 -0.10
N TRP A 46 10.12 11.38 -1.32
CA TRP A 46 9.36 11.81 -2.48
C TRP A 46 7.84 11.59 -2.26
N PHE A 47 7.42 10.41 -1.78
CA PHE A 47 6.00 10.16 -1.51
C PHE A 47 5.44 11.10 -0.44
N SER A 48 6.20 11.39 0.60
CA SER A 48 5.77 12.30 1.67
C SER A 48 5.51 13.71 1.17
N LEU A 49 6.22 14.14 0.13
CA LEU A 49 6.05 15.45 -0.50
C LEU A 49 4.94 15.47 -1.57
N HIS A 50 4.72 14.37 -2.30
CA HIS A 50 3.91 14.36 -3.53
C HIS A 50 2.63 13.51 -3.46
N LEU A 51 2.52 12.59 -2.50
CA LEU A 51 1.33 11.75 -2.32
C LEU A 51 0.54 12.23 -1.10
N PRO A 52 -0.63 12.87 -1.29
CA PRO A 52 -1.40 13.40 -0.18
C PRO A 52 -1.81 12.30 0.80
N VAL A 53 -1.62 12.53 2.10
CA VAL A 53 -2.08 11.59 3.13
C VAL A 53 -3.61 11.52 3.11
N PRO A 54 -4.22 10.32 3.01
CA PRO A 54 -5.67 10.20 3.02
C PRO A 54 -6.32 10.81 4.25
N LYS A 55 -7.28 11.71 4.04
CA LYS A 55 -8.06 12.34 5.12
C LYS A 55 -8.97 11.34 5.84
N GLN A 56 -9.29 10.22 5.20
CA GLN A 56 -10.11 9.16 5.77
C GLN A 56 -9.59 7.78 5.38
N ILE A 57 -8.80 7.16 6.27
CA ILE A 57 -8.29 5.79 6.11
C ILE A 57 -9.20 4.74 6.77
N GLY A 58 -10.17 5.18 7.58
CA GLY A 58 -11.09 4.31 8.29
C GLY A 58 -12.40 4.99 8.62
N ARG A 59 -13.39 4.19 9.00
CA ARG A 59 -14.70 4.65 9.47
C ARG A 59 -15.01 4.00 10.81
N HIS A 60 -15.11 4.82 11.85
CA HIS A 60 -15.39 4.38 13.20
C HIS A 60 -16.88 4.40 13.51
N PHE A 61 -17.34 3.47 14.34
CA PHE A 61 -18.73 3.39 14.76
C PHE A 61 -18.82 3.14 16.26
N LYS A 62 -19.91 3.63 16.89
CA LYS A 62 -20.13 3.47 18.33
C LYS A 62 -20.54 2.04 18.75
N ARG A 63 -21.23 1.30 17.87
CA ARG A 63 -21.85 -0.01 18.18
C ARG A 63 -21.46 -1.16 17.26
N ARG A 64 -20.48 -0.95 16.38
CA ARG A 64 -19.96 -1.98 15.48
C ARG A 64 -18.47 -1.77 15.22
N ASN A 65 -17.81 -2.80 14.70
CA ASN A 65 -16.39 -2.76 14.38
C ASN A 65 -16.07 -1.62 13.41
N SER A 66 -14.92 -0.97 13.64
CA SER A 66 -14.39 0.03 12.71
C SER A 66 -14.05 -0.63 11.38
N ILE A 67 -14.27 0.12 10.30
CA ILE A 67 -13.84 -0.28 8.96
C ILE A 67 -12.48 0.38 8.71
N TRP A 68 -11.52 -0.42 8.24
CA TRP A 68 -10.20 0.06 7.85
C TRP A 68 -10.01 -0.14 6.36
N GLY A 69 -9.71 0.95 5.66
CA GLY A 69 -9.52 0.97 4.22
C GLY A 69 -8.14 0.52 3.78
N ILE A 70 -8.04 0.20 2.50
CA ILE A 70 -6.80 -0.08 1.79
C ILE A 70 -6.63 0.96 0.68
N CYS A 71 -5.38 1.43 0.53
CA CYS A 71 -5.03 2.39 -0.50
C CYS A 71 -4.72 1.68 -1.83
N TRP A 72 -5.14 2.32 -2.92
CA TRP A 72 -4.82 1.95 -4.30
C TRP A 72 -4.38 3.20 -5.05
N PHE A 73 -3.35 3.08 -5.88
CA PHE A 73 -2.97 4.13 -6.81
C PHE A 73 -4.00 4.25 -7.93
N ASP A 74 -4.39 5.48 -8.24
CA ASP A 74 -5.15 5.83 -9.44
C ASP A 74 -4.29 5.54 -10.68
N PRO A 75 -4.84 4.95 -11.76
CA PRO A 75 -4.07 4.70 -12.99
C PRO A 75 -3.39 5.95 -13.57
N ASP A 76 -3.92 7.14 -13.31
CA ASP A 76 -3.35 8.39 -13.80
C ASP A 76 -2.18 8.89 -12.93
N ALA A 77 -1.93 8.27 -11.77
CA ALA A 77 -0.81 8.56 -10.88
C ALA A 77 0.51 7.94 -11.38
N ALA A 78 0.88 8.21 -12.63
CA ALA A 78 1.96 7.51 -13.34
C ALA A 78 3.32 7.55 -12.61
N GLU A 79 3.73 8.72 -12.09
CA GLU A 79 4.99 8.84 -11.35
C GLU A 79 4.96 8.06 -10.03
N ALA A 80 3.86 8.18 -9.27
CA ALA A 80 3.68 7.44 -8.02
C ALA A 80 3.70 5.92 -8.26
N ILE A 81 3.06 5.44 -9.33
CA ILE A 81 3.10 4.02 -9.72
C ILE A 81 4.52 3.60 -10.13
N SER A 82 5.24 4.42 -10.89
CA SER A 82 6.62 4.12 -11.30
C SER A 82 7.54 3.97 -10.09
N ARG A 83 7.47 4.91 -9.16
CA ARG A 83 8.24 4.86 -7.90
C ARG A 83 7.81 3.70 -7.01
N ALA A 84 6.52 3.40 -6.94
CA ALA A 84 6.01 2.24 -6.22
C ALA A 84 6.55 0.91 -6.77
N ARG A 85 6.74 0.80 -8.09
CA ARG A 85 7.42 -0.37 -8.69
C ARG A 85 8.88 -0.45 -8.30
N TYR A 86 9.57 0.68 -8.24
CA TYR A 86 10.95 0.73 -7.81
C TYR A 86 11.10 0.37 -6.33
N CYS A 87 10.24 0.90 -5.45
CA CYS A 87 10.15 0.46 -4.06
C CYS A 87 9.85 -1.03 -3.95
N ALA A 88 8.94 -1.57 -4.78
CA ALA A 88 8.63 -3.00 -4.78
C ALA A 88 9.90 -3.82 -5.09
N TRP A 89 10.67 -3.44 -6.10
CA TRP A 89 11.93 -4.09 -6.42
C TRP A 89 12.95 -4.00 -5.27
N LEU A 90 13.16 -2.81 -4.67
CA LEU A 90 14.06 -2.64 -3.52
C LEU A 90 13.67 -3.55 -2.34
N ILE A 91 12.36 -3.65 -2.06
CA ILE A 91 11.84 -4.44 -0.95
C ILE A 91 11.97 -5.95 -1.23
N GLU A 92 11.80 -6.37 -2.50
CA GLU A 92 12.08 -7.74 -2.93
C GLU A 92 13.56 -8.09 -2.78
N GLU A 93 14.48 -7.22 -3.20
CA GLU A 93 15.94 -7.39 -3.00
C GLU A 93 16.30 -7.43 -1.51
N GLY A 94 15.56 -6.70 -0.67
CA GLY A 94 15.66 -6.73 0.78
C GLY A 94 15.11 -7.99 1.44
N GLY A 95 14.59 -8.95 0.67
CA GLY A 95 14.13 -10.26 1.15
C GLY A 95 12.64 -10.32 1.52
N LEU A 96 11.84 -9.32 1.15
CA LEU A 96 10.39 -9.34 1.35
C LEU A 96 9.66 -9.30 -0.01
N PRO A 97 8.98 -10.39 -0.43
CA PRO A 97 8.28 -10.43 -1.71
C PRO A 97 7.21 -9.33 -1.85
N VAL A 98 7.10 -8.74 -3.04
CA VAL A 98 6.08 -7.72 -3.36
C VAL A 98 5.36 -8.09 -4.64
N ARG A 99 4.02 -8.02 -4.63
CA ARG A 99 3.19 -8.29 -5.81
C ARG A 99 2.23 -7.15 -6.05
N SER A 100 1.91 -6.89 -7.33
CA SER A 100 0.88 -5.92 -7.69
C SER A 100 -0.46 -6.61 -7.90
N ILE A 101 -1.49 -6.15 -7.22
CA ILE A 101 -2.89 -6.50 -7.50
C ILE A 101 -3.61 -5.34 -8.16
N ARG A 102 -4.63 -5.63 -8.97
CA ARG A 102 -5.37 -4.63 -9.75
C ARG A 102 -6.87 -4.81 -9.58
N THR A 103 -7.60 -3.71 -9.64
CA THR A 103 -9.05 -3.70 -9.60
C THR A 103 -9.61 -2.68 -10.61
N ALA A 104 -10.76 -3.00 -11.22
CA ALA A 104 -11.46 -2.06 -12.11
C ALA A 104 -12.07 -0.89 -11.32
N GLY A 105 -12.25 -1.05 -10.02
CA GLY A 105 -12.85 -0.08 -9.12
C GLY A 105 -13.44 -0.79 -7.91
N GLU A 106 -13.58 -0.04 -6.81
CA GLU A 106 -14.01 -0.58 -5.53
C GLU A 106 -15.41 -0.07 -5.18
N ARG A 107 -16.30 -0.96 -4.75
CA ARG A 107 -17.73 -0.63 -4.52
C ARG A 107 -17.94 0.29 -3.31
N GLU A 108 -17.10 0.21 -2.29
CA GLU A 108 -17.25 0.97 -1.04
C GLU A 108 -16.01 1.85 -0.80
N LEU A 109 -16.06 3.05 -1.39
CA LEU A 109 -15.03 4.08 -1.28
C LEU A 109 -15.13 4.81 0.06
N LEU A 110 -14.00 4.92 0.77
CA LEU A 110 -13.87 5.73 1.99
C LEU A 110 -13.34 7.14 1.67
N TRP A 111 -12.43 7.24 0.70
CA TRP A 111 -11.77 8.48 0.32
C TRP A 111 -11.17 8.41 -1.08
N LYS A 112 -11.01 9.55 -1.75
CA LYS A 112 -10.36 9.68 -3.06
C LYS A 112 -9.70 11.06 -3.22
N ASP A 113 -8.57 11.08 -3.92
CA ASP A 113 -7.97 12.26 -4.53
C ASP A 113 -7.57 11.98 -6.00
N SER A 114 -6.67 12.80 -6.57
CA SER A 114 -6.14 12.63 -7.93
C SER A 114 -5.10 11.52 -8.08
N HIS A 115 -4.55 10.99 -6.98
CA HIS A 115 -3.45 10.03 -7.00
C HIS A 115 -3.84 8.64 -6.48
N GLN A 116 -4.86 8.55 -5.65
CA GLN A 116 -5.25 7.32 -4.98
C GLN A 116 -6.71 7.29 -4.53
N ILE A 117 -7.15 6.08 -4.24
CA ILE A 117 -8.41 5.81 -3.55
C ILE A 117 -8.14 5.01 -2.28
N VAL A 118 -8.99 5.22 -1.28
CA VAL A 118 -9.11 4.33 -0.12
C VAL A 118 -10.44 3.62 -0.21
N SER A 119 -10.41 2.29 -0.31
CA SER A 119 -11.62 1.46 -0.30
C SER A 119 -11.65 0.53 0.89
N LYS A 120 -12.85 0.10 1.28
CA LYS A 120 -12.99 -1.02 2.22
C LYS A 120 -12.66 -2.34 1.50
N PRO A 121 -11.79 -3.19 2.07
CA PRO A 121 -11.56 -4.54 1.57
C PRO A 121 -12.87 -5.35 1.47
N THR A 122 -13.04 -6.07 0.37
CA THR A 122 -14.19 -6.96 0.15
C THR A 122 -13.74 -8.42 0.05
N VAL A 123 -14.70 -9.35 0.05
CA VAL A 123 -14.42 -10.79 -0.11
C VAL A 123 -13.80 -11.12 -1.47
N ASP A 124 -14.10 -10.31 -2.49
CA ASP A 124 -13.61 -10.47 -3.87
C ASP A 124 -12.28 -9.76 -4.11
N LEU A 125 -11.68 -9.18 -3.07
CA LEU A 125 -10.37 -8.52 -3.16
C LEU A 125 -9.34 -9.52 -3.72
N PRO A 126 -8.66 -9.20 -4.84
CA PRO A 126 -7.59 -10.06 -5.35
C PRO A 126 -6.49 -10.23 -4.32
N LYS A 127 -5.98 -11.46 -4.20
CA LYS A 127 -4.92 -11.82 -3.25
C LYS A 127 -3.72 -12.33 -4.03
N ALA A 128 -2.52 -11.93 -3.61
CA ALA A 128 -1.29 -12.24 -4.34
C ALA A 128 -0.50 -13.41 -3.76
N PHE A 129 -0.71 -13.77 -2.50
CA PHE A 129 0.08 -14.76 -1.75
C PHE A 129 -0.77 -15.86 -1.08
N GLN A 130 -1.99 -16.10 -1.57
CA GLN A 130 -2.85 -17.22 -1.14
C GLN A 130 -2.69 -18.46 -2.00
#